data_AF-A0A2X0MJP7-F1
#
_entry.id   AF-A0A2X0MJP7-F1
#
_cell.length_a   1.000
_cell.length_b   1.000
_cell.length_c   1.000
_cell.angle_alpha   90.00
_cell.angle_beta   90.00
_cell.angle_gamma   90.00
#
_symmetry.space_group_name_H-M   'P 1'
#
loop_
_entity.id
_entity.type
_entity.pdbx_description
1 polymer ?
#
loop_
_entity_poly.entity_id
_entity_poly.type
_entity_poly.pdbx_seq_one_letter_code
_entity_poly.pdbx_strand_id
1 'polypeptide(L)'
;MLDTTLAKSWLQSLLELPGTANAHHLLTRPHSSSPSSLPRFLPFGLLPFLVPVSFQALLLHPIFPRAISTPARLLLLPLGLYYAARLSFEYGFEPREASVGVNFGVVGVMGAYAIMKSECLADLEFHRAAEGCAGLITFNIPYAALEFAFDIPVNTLAETSSKHGHGKPSNVDPTRQRKEQLEALRRKAAENDSPVQILSWTLHLLVSMRGIGWAFGPPPRCSARPHPMSHAKYLRRVLLDLVWSHCTLVTCSYIILTPHSTRASAIARHFPSLSVARVESLAFSCAALSLGVAAVAGLTLGFTCVSLMLFTLTGLLRTILPVRLRPPPFDPRQYPRLFQIRLPTSVAKFWSEQWHYFFARPFKVLGYEPTMAIVSPILGKTIAQAAAVMAVFAISAWLHEHALWSALHTFHISNPAHLPWTTRWGSVIYFLSQGVGVVVEGAFTSMTKRKVGKTLGAVWTLFWIAGPGVLLSSCWLEMGIAQGIPRPQHWQGPWRYVLPIATLYPGPLWSTQ
;
A
#
# COMPACT_ATOMS: atom_id res chain seq x y z
N MET A 1 11.60 -25.85 -20.21
CA MET A 1 10.21 -25.95 -20.67
C MET A 1 9.32 -25.71 -19.47
N LEU A 2 8.95 -24.44 -19.23
CA LEU A 2 8.04 -24.06 -18.15
C LEU A 2 6.62 -24.42 -18.60
N ASP A 3 5.95 -25.19 -17.76
CA ASP A 3 4.64 -25.77 -18.00
C ASP A 3 3.60 -24.67 -18.30
N THR A 4 3.10 -24.65 -19.53
CA THR A 4 2.10 -23.70 -20.01
C THR A 4 0.75 -23.86 -19.31
N THR A 5 0.57 -24.92 -18.51
CA THR A 5 -0.61 -25.15 -17.67
C THR A 5 -0.70 -24.22 -16.46
N LEU A 6 0.43 -23.77 -15.88
CA LEU A 6 0.42 -22.86 -14.73
C LEU A 6 0.12 -21.41 -15.14
N ALA A 7 0.68 -20.98 -16.26
CA ALA A 7 0.35 -19.69 -16.87
C ALA A 7 -1.07 -19.69 -17.45
N LYS A 8 -1.53 -20.81 -18.07
CA LYS A 8 -2.95 -20.98 -18.44
C LYS A 8 -3.83 -20.95 -17.21
N SER A 9 -3.58 -21.71 -16.15
CA SER A 9 -4.37 -21.69 -14.91
C SER A 9 -4.54 -20.28 -14.31
N TRP A 10 -3.49 -19.46 -14.35
CA TRP A 10 -3.51 -18.10 -13.80
C TRP A 10 -4.20 -17.08 -14.73
N LEU A 11 -3.93 -17.12 -16.04
CA LEU A 11 -4.65 -16.30 -17.04
C LEU A 11 -6.10 -16.75 -17.22
N GLN A 12 -6.37 -18.03 -17.08
CA GLN A 12 -7.69 -18.65 -17.13
C GLN A 12 -8.44 -18.40 -15.82
N SER A 13 -7.80 -18.27 -14.65
CA SER A 13 -8.45 -17.71 -13.46
C SER A 13 -8.76 -16.20 -13.57
N LEU A 14 -8.01 -15.46 -14.40
CA LEU A 14 -8.26 -14.05 -14.67
C LEU A 14 -9.32 -13.81 -15.78
N LEU A 15 -9.44 -14.72 -16.75
CA LEU A 15 -10.32 -14.60 -17.92
C LEU A 15 -11.57 -15.49 -17.82
N GLU A 16 -11.48 -16.63 -17.14
CA GLU A 16 -12.59 -17.48 -16.70
C GLU A 16 -12.75 -17.29 -15.18
N LEU A 17 -13.53 -16.28 -14.79
CA LEU A 17 -14.28 -16.41 -13.53
C LEU A 17 -14.99 -17.76 -13.58
N PRO A 18 -14.99 -18.55 -12.49
CA PRO A 18 -15.49 -19.91 -12.50
C PRO A 18 -16.86 -19.95 -13.19
N GLY A 19 -16.87 -20.58 -14.36
CA GLY A 19 -18.10 -21.01 -14.99
C GLY A 19 -18.91 -21.71 -13.91
N THR A 20 -20.17 -21.34 -13.82
CA THR A 20 -21.18 -21.74 -12.83
C THR A 20 -21.33 -23.26 -12.64
N ALA A 21 -20.60 -24.08 -13.39
CA ALA A 21 -20.61 -25.54 -13.32
C ALA A 21 -19.80 -26.14 -12.15
N ASN A 22 -18.71 -25.50 -11.68
CA ASN A 22 -17.83 -26.08 -10.65
C ASN A 22 -17.93 -25.43 -9.25
N ALA A 23 -18.72 -24.38 -9.09
CA ALA A 23 -18.93 -23.74 -7.78
C ALA A 23 -19.63 -24.70 -6.78
N HIS A 24 -20.40 -25.67 -7.26
CA HIS A 24 -21.17 -26.57 -6.40
C HIS A 24 -20.32 -27.43 -5.44
N HIS A 25 -19.08 -27.77 -5.79
CA HIS A 25 -18.24 -28.63 -4.94
C HIS A 25 -17.42 -27.87 -3.87
N LEU A 26 -17.26 -26.55 -4.00
CA LEU A 26 -16.60 -25.72 -2.98
C LEU A 26 -17.59 -25.05 -2.01
N LEU A 27 -18.89 -25.13 -2.30
CA LEU A 27 -19.98 -24.56 -1.48
C LEU A 27 -20.54 -25.52 -0.42
N THR A 28 -20.02 -26.74 -0.29
CA THR A 28 -20.61 -27.81 0.55
C THR A 28 -19.90 -28.06 1.87
N ARG A 29 -18.99 -27.19 2.34
CA ARG A 29 -18.63 -27.20 3.77
C ARG A 29 -19.61 -26.34 4.55
N PRO A 30 -20.57 -26.92 5.29
CA PRO A 30 -21.31 -26.17 6.28
C PRO A 30 -20.32 -25.84 7.40
N HIS A 31 -19.71 -24.66 7.35
CA HIS A 31 -19.12 -24.09 8.54
C HIS A 31 -20.29 -23.72 9.45
N SER A 32 -20.64 -24.64 10.36
CA SER A 32 -21.54 -24.41 11.48
C SER A 32 -20.86 -23.48 12.51
N SER A 33 -20.45 -22.29 12.09
CA SER A 33 -20.14 -21.23 13.03
C SER A 33 -21.46 -20.72 13.58
N SER A 34 -21.79 -21.15 14.80
CA SER A 34 -22.81 -20.49 15.59
C SER A 34 -22.53 -18.98 15.58
N PRO A 35 -23.52 -18.11 15.26
CA PRO A 35 -23.35 -16.66 15.19
C PRO A 35 -22.97 -15.98 16.53
N SER A 36 -22.76 -16.78 17.60
CA SER A 36 -22.39 -16.34 18.94
C SER A 36 -20.89 -16.42 19.26
N SER A 37 -20.03 -16.90 18.36
CA SER A 37 -18.60 -16.95 18.68
C SER A 37 -17.94 -15.58 18.47
N LEU A 38 -17.36 -15.03 19.54
CA LEU A 38 -16.44 -13.89 19.51
C LEU A 38 -15.47 -14.00 18.33
N PRO A 39 -15.06 -12.86 17.72
CA PRO A 39 -14.13 -12.89 16.60
C PRO A 39 -12.88 -13.67 16.98
N ARG A 40 -12.64 -14.78 16.27
CA ARG A 40 -11.41 -15.54 16.47
C ARG A 40 -10.28 -14.65 15.93
N PHE A 41 -9.35 -14.29 16.82
CA PHE A 41 -8.17 -13.49 16.48
C PHE A 41 -7.38 -14.12 15.34
N LEU A 42 -6.56 -13.28 14.71
CA LEU A 42 -5.72 -13.53 13.53
C LEU A 42 -5.41 -15.03 13.37
N PRO A 43 -6.01 -15.72 12.39
CA PRO A 43 -5.76 -17.15 12.25
C PRO A 43 -4.27 -17.32 12.00
N PHE A 44 -3.57 -18.03 12.89
CA PHE A 44 -2.14 -18.35 12.72
C PHE A 44 -1.86 -19.01 11.36
N GLY A 45 -2.88 -19.60 10.73
CA GLY A 45 -2.89 -20.07 9.34
C GLY A 45 -2.62 -18.99 8.27
N LEU A 46 -2.68 -17.69 8.59
CA LEU A 46 -2.22 -16.60 7.72
C LEU A 46 -0.72 -16.38 7.78
N LEU A 47 0.00 -16.86 8.79
CA LEU A 47 1.44 -16.64 8.92
C LEU A 47 2.35 -17.50 8.02
N PRO A 48 1.95 -18.68 7.48
CA PRO A 48 2.85 -19.50 6.67
C PRO A 48 3.44 -18.81 5.45
N PHE A 49 2.76 -17.85 4.80
CA PHE A 49 3.37 -17.11 3.68
C PHE A 49 4.58 -16.28 4.12
N LEU A 50 4.64 -15.87 5.39
CA LEU A 50 5.78 -15.11 5.91
C LEU A 50 7.06 -15.94 5.88
N VAL A 51 6.98 -17.27 5.92
CA VAL A 51 8.16 -18.14 5.93
C VAL A 51 8.98 -17.98 4.63
N PRO A 52 8.46 -18.30 3.43
CA PRO A 52 9.22 -18.14 2.19
C PRO A 52 9.62 -16.67 1.94
N VAL A 53 8.74 -15.71 2.24
CA VAL A 53 9.02 -14.28 2.07
C VAL A 53 10.16 -13.82 3.01
N SER A 54 10.20 -14.33 4.24
CA SER A 54 11.27 -14.03 5.21
C SER A 54 12.59 -14.61 4.78
N PHE A 55 12.61 -15.84 4.24
CA PHE A 55 13.83 -16.40 3.66
C PHE A 55 14.29 -15.63 2.42
N GLN A 56 13.37 -15.21 1.55
CA GLN A 56 13.72 -14.37 0.42
C GLN A 56 14.35 -13.03 0.87
N ALA A 57 13.78 -12.40 1.91
CA ALA A 57 14.33 -11.19 2.50
C ALA A 57 15.69 -11.46 3.14
N LEU A 58 15.86 -12.54 3.89
CA LEU A 58 17.13 -12.92 4.52
C LEU A 58 18.23 -13.09 3.48
N LEU A 59 17.94 -13.76 2.37
CA LEU A 59 18.87 -14.01 1.28
C LEU A 59 19.30 -12.74 0.52
N LEU A 60 18.61 -11.62 0.73
CA LEU A 60 19.06 -10.31 0.23
C LEU A 60 20.15 -9.67 1.09
N HIS A 61 20.41 -10.20 2.29
CA HIS A 61 21.47 -9.67 3.14
C HIS A 61 22.83 -9.77 2.44
N PRO A 62 23.69 -8.72 2.47
CA PRO A 62 24.95 -8.70 1.72
C PRO A 62 25.95 -9.80 2.11
N ILE A 63 25.75 -10.46 3.24
CA ILE A 63 26.53 -11.62 3.69
C ILE A 63 26.39 -12.83 2.75
N PHE A 64 25.25 -12.97 2.07
CA PHE A 64 25.00 -14.10 1.18
C PHE A 64 25.54 -13.81 -0.24
N PRO A 65 26.41 -14.67 -0.80
CA PRO A 65 26.90 -14.49 -2.16
C PRO A 65 25.78 -14.52 -3.20
N ARG A 66 25.81 -13.57 -4.13
CA ARG A 66 24.84 -13.43 -5.25
C ARG A 66 24.59 -14.72 -6.02
N ALA A 67 25.64 -15.52 -6.22
CA ALA A 67 25.60 -16.78 -6.95
C ALA A 67 24.69 -17.83 -6.29
N ILE A 68 24.53 -17.76 -4.96
CA ILE A 68 23.71 -18.70 -4.18
C ILE A 68 22.36 -18.05 -3.85
N SER A 69 22.36 -16.79 -3.44
CA SER A 69 21.14 -16.11 -2.98
C SER A 69 20.10 -15.92 -4.09
N THR A 70 20.53 -15.65 -5.33
CA THR A 70 19.60 -15.44 -6.45
C THR A 70 18.82 -16.71 -6.82
N PRO A 71 19.44 -17.87 -7.11
CA PRO A 71 18.69 -19.08 -7.41
C PRO A 71 17.84 -19.55 -6.22
N ALA A 72 18.32 -19.38 -4.99
CA ALA A 72 17.54 -19.70 -3.79
C ALA A 72 16.28 -18.83 -3.66
N ARG A 73 16.37 -17.52 -3.90
CA ARG A 73 15.19 -16.63 -3.91
C ARG A 73 14.18 -16.98 -5.00
N LEU A 74 14.67 -17.36 -6.19
CA LEU A 74 13.83 -17.82 -7.30
C LEU A 74 13.14 -19.16 -7.00
N LEU A 75 13.82 -20.08 -6.32
CA LEU A 75 13.23 -21.35 -5.86
C LEU A 75 12.14 -21.13 -4.80
N LEU A 76 12.28 -20.11 -3.95
CA LEU A 76 11.28 -19.76 -2.94
C LEU A 76 10.07 -19.00 -3.51
N LEU A 77 10.20 -18.41 -4.70
CA LEU A 77 9.15 -17.56 -5.29
C LEU A 77 7.82 -18.32 -5.48
N PRO A 78 7.77 -19.52 -6.10
CA PRO A 78 6.51 -20.25 -6.25
C PRO A 78 5.80 -20.53 -4.93
N LEU A 79 6.56 -20.81 -3.86
CA LEU A 79 6.00 -21.04 -2.52
C LEU A 79 5.42 -19.74 -1.94
N GLY A 80 6.16 -18.63 -2.06
CA GLY A 80 5.68 -17.31 -1.64
C GLY A 80 4.39 -16.90 -2.35
N LEU A 81 4.35 -17.06 -3.67
CA LEU A 81 3.17 -16.79 -4.49
C LEU A 81 1.98 -17.68 -4.11
N TYR A 82 2.22 -18.99 -3.98
CA TYR A 82 1.18 -19.95 -3.63
C TYR A 82 0.55 -19.67 -2.27
N TYR A 83 1.36 -19.52 -1.22
CA TYR A 83 0.85 -19.24 0.12
C TYR A 83 0.20 -17.86 0.20
N ALA A 84 0.79 -16.82 -0.39
CA ALA A 84 0.19 -15.48 -0.34
C ALA A 84 -1.16 -15.43 -1.08
N ALA A 85 -1.27 -16.10 -2.23
CA ALA A 85 -2.51 -16.14 -3.02
C ALA A 85 -3.56 -17.06 -2.41
N ARG A 86 -3.19 -18.23 -1.88
CA ARG A 86 -4.15 -19.19 -1.32
C ARG A 86 -4.69 -18.74 0.04
N LEU A 87 -3.80 -18.28 0.92
CA LEU A 87 -4.16 -18.02 2.32
C LEU A 87 -5.09 -16.80 2.46
N SER A 88 -5.03 -15.83 1.53
CA SER A 88 -5.94 -14.68 1.56
C SER A 88 -7.40 -15.05 1.28
N PHE A 89 -7.63 -16.16 0.57
CA PHE A 89 -8.97 -16.70 0.30
C PHE A 89 -9.40 -17.69 1.38
N GLU A 90 -8.49 -18.57 1.83
CA GLU A 90 -8.83 -19.61 2.81
C GLU A 90 -9.01 -19.08 4.23
N TYR A 91 -8.21 -18.10 4.65
CA TYR A 91 -8.21 -17.59 6.02
C TYR A 91 -8.67 -16.14 6.08
N GLY A 92 -9.37 -15.79 7.16
CA GLY A 92 -9.88 -14.46 7.41
C GLY A 92 -10.35 -14.32 8.85
N PHE A 93 -10.64 -13.09 9.25
CA PHE A 93 -11.36 -12.81 10.48
C PHE A 93 -12.79 -13.34 10.37
N GLU A 94 -13.19 -14.13 11.36
CA GLU A 94 -14.51 -14.75 11.45
C GLU A 94 -15.39 -14.04 12.50
N PRO A 95 -16.72 -13.99 12.32
CA PRO A 95 -17.45 -14.38 11.11
C PRO A 95 -17.11 -13.42 9.96
N ARG A 96 -16.81 -13.97 8.77
CA ARG A 96 -16.41 -13.19 7.59
C ARG A 96 -17.47 -12.21 7.14
N GLU A 97 -18.74 -12.58 7.31
CA GLU A 97 -19.93 -11.78 7.07
C GLU A 97 -19.86 -10.42 7.78
N ALA A 98 -19.29 -10.46 8.98
CA ALA A 98 -19.23 -9.33 9.87
C ALA A 98 -17.92 -8.54 9.70
N SER A 99 -16.91 -9.18 9.09
CA SER A 99 -15.52 -8.71 9.05
C SER A 99 -15.03 -8.36 7.63
N VAL A 100 -15.94 -8.15 6.67
CA VAL A 100 -15.60 -7.92 5.24
C VAL A 100 -14.58 -6.78 5.09
N GLY A 101 -14.83 -5.62 5.70
CA GLY A 101 -13.90 -4.48 5.61
C GLY A 101 -12.51 -4.75 6.23
N VAL A 102 -12.46 -5.51 7.33
CA VAL A 102 -11.19 -5.91 7.96
C VAL A 102 -10.47 -6.94 7.09
N ASN A 103 -11.18 -7.94 6.55
CA ASN A 103 -10.63 -8.92 5.64
C ASN A 103 -10.12 -8.27 4.35
N PHE A 104 -10.85 -7.31 3.79
CA PHE A 104 -10.40 -6.52 2.64
C PHE A 104 -9.05 -5.86 2.91
N GLY A 105 -8.94 -5.06 3.98
CA GLY A 105 -7.73 -4.28 4.25
C GLY A 105 -6.55 -5.09 4.82
N VAL A 106 -6.81 -6.01 5.76
CA VAL A 106 -5.76 -6.71 6.51
C VAL A 106 -5.35 -8.01 5.83
N VAL A 107 -6.29 -8.74 5.23
CA VAL A 107 -6.01 -10.05 4.64
C VAL A 107 -5.83 -9.93 3.13
N GLY A 108 -6.77 -9.31 2.45
CA GLY A 108 -6.79 -9.17 1.00
C GLY A 108 -5.68 -8.27 0.47
N VAL A 109 -5.64 -7.01 0.91
CA VAL A 109 -4.59 -6.06 0.47
C VAL A 109 -3.20 -6.54 0.89
N MET A 110 -3.03 -7.11 2.09
CA MET A 110 -1.72 -7.64 2.51
C MET A 110 -1.34 -8.93 1.80
N GLY A 111 -2.30 -9.77 1.44
CA GLY A 111 -2.09 -10.95 0.59
C GLY A 111 -1.59 -10.54 -0.80
N ALA A 112 -2.29 -9.61 -1.46
CA ALA A 112 -1.84 -9.03 -2.73
C ALA A 112 -0.45 -8.36 -2.61
N TYR A 113 -0.21 -7.65 -1.52
CA TYR A 113 1.11 -7.07 -1.25
C TYR A 113 2.19 -8.15 -1.06
N ALA A 114 1.89 -9.24 -0.37
CA ALA A 114 2.81 -10.35 -0.17
C ALA A 114 3.16 -11.06 -1.49
N ILE A 115 2.19 -11.22 -2.40
CA ILE A 115 2.43 -11.70 -3.77
C ILE A 115 3.44 -10.79 -4.47
N MET A 116 3.13 -9.49 -4.58
CA MET A 116 4.01 -8.53 -5.25
C MET A 116 5.38 -8.41 -4.58
N LYS A 117 5.43 -8.52 -3.24
CA LYS A 117 6.67 -8.47 -2.47
C LYS A 117 7.52 -9.70 -2.75
N SER A 118 6.93 -10.90 -2.85
CA SER A 118 7.65 -12.13 -3.20
C SER A 118 8.35 -11.99 -4.55
N GLU A 119 7.66 -11.41 -5.54
CA GLU A 119 8.22 -11.14 -6.87
C GLU A 119 9.34 -10.10 -6.81
N CYS A 120 9.12 -8.98 -6.11
CA CYS A 120 10.16 -7.97 -5.91
C CYS A 120 11.39 -8.56 -5.22
N LEU A 121 11.20 -9.39 -4.20
CA LEU A 121 12.30 -10.03 -3.48
C LEU A 121 12.98 -11.12 -4.32
N ALA A 122 12.39 -11.62 -5.41
CA ALA A 122 13.04 -12.57 -6.32
C ALA A 122 13.83 -11.85 -7.42
N ASP A 123 13.46 -10.62 -7.75
CA ASP A 123 14.09 -9.82 -8.80
C ASP A 123 15.57 -9.49 -8.50
N LEU A 124 16.37 -9.54 -9.57
CA LEU A 124 17.80 -9.20 -9.60
C LEU A 124 18.02 -7.68 -9.49
N GLU A 125 17.14 -6.86 -10.05
CA GLU A 125 17.26 -5.40 -9.92
C GLU A 125 16.91 -4.92 -8.51
N PHE A 126 15.96 -5.59 -7.85
CA PHE A 126 15.69 -5.36 -6.44
C PHE A 126 16.91 -5.64 -5.55
N HIS A 127 17.71 -6.67 -5.87
CA HIS A 127 18.95 -6.95 -5.15
C HIS A 127 19.93 -5.77 -5.24
N ARG A 128 20.15 -5.24 -6.46
CA ARG A 128 20.99 -4.05 -6.69
C ARG A 128 20.47 -2.78 -5.99
N ALA A 129 19.20 -2.71 -5.61
CA ALA A 129 18.63 -1.60 -4.86
C ALA A 129 18.70 -1.84 -3.34
N ALA A 130 18.47 -3.07 -2.87
CA ALA A 130 18.55 -3.45 -1.46
C ALA A 130 19.98 -3.38 -0.91
N GLU A 131 20.98 -3.79 -1.71
CA GLU A 131 22.41 -3.69 -1.38
C GLU A 131 22.90 -2.24 -1.31
N GLY A 132 22.14 -1.28 -1.87
CA GLY A 132 22.51 0.12 -2.13
C GLY A 132 22.35 1.12 -0.99
N CYS A 133 21.57 0.86 0.07
CA CYS A 133 21.41 1.81 1.21
C CYS A 133 21.34 1.25 2.65
N ALA A 134 21.51 -0.06 2.89
CA ALA A 134 21.39 -0.64 4.24
C ALA A 134 22.32 -0.04 5.33
N GLY A 135 23.40 0.62 4.92
CA GLY A 135 24.43 1.22 5.79
C GLY A 135 24.04 2.55 6.43
N LEU A 136 22.80 3.00 6.25
CA LEU A 136 22.20 4.08 7.04
C LEU A 136 21.38 3.56 8.22
N ILE A 137 21.29 2.23 8.36
CA ILE A 137 20.64 1.51 9.45
C ILE A 137 21.70 0.70 10.25
N THR A 138 22.98 1.07 10.17
CA THR A 138 23.78 0.99 11.39
C THR A 138 23.33 2.15 12.25
N PHE A 139 22.73 1.82 13.39
CA PHE A 139 22.02 2.71 14.31
C PHE A 139 22.85 3.86 14.94
N ASN A 140 23.97 4.25 14.32
CA ASN A 140 24.92 5.24 14.78
C ASN A 140 25.32 6.31 13.74
N ILE A 141 24.78 6.32 12.51
CA ILE A 141 25.04 7.43 11.58
C ILE A 141 23.95 8.51 11.74
N PRO A 142 24.29 9.74 12.19
CA PRO A 142 23.33 10.83 12.27
C PRO A 142 22.82 11.16 10.86
N TYR A 143 21.50 11.20 10.68
CA TYR A 143 20.83 11.68 9.46
C TYR A 143 21.26 13.09 8.98
N ALA A 144 21.98 13.87 9.80
CA ALA A 144 22.64 15.09 9.34
C ALA A 144 23.68 14.82 8.23
N ALA A 145 24.32 13.63 8.24
CA ALA A 145 25.19 13.18 7.15
C ALA A 145 24.42 12.81 5.88
N LEU A 146 23.11 12.53 5.98
CA LEU A 146 22.22 12.26 4.85
C LEU A 146 21.81 13.55 4.13
N GLU A 147 21.52 14.63 4.86
CA GLU A 147 21.27 15.94 4.24
C GLU A 147 22.55 16.49 3.56
N PHE A 148 23.72 16.33 4.18
CA PHE A 148 25.01 16.69 3.54
C PHE A 148 25.36 15.83 2.32
N ALA A 149 24.97 14.55 2.28
CA ALA A 149 25.30 13.66 1.15
C ALA A 149 24.44 13.91 -0.11
N PHE A 150 23.33 14.66 0.02
CA PHE A 150 22.42 15.00 -1.07
C PHE A 150 22.50 16.48 -1.52
N ASP A 151 23.09 17.38 -0.73
CA ASP A 151 23.16 18.83 -1.02
C ASP A 151 24.57 19.38 -1.34
N ILE A 152 25.62 18.57 -1.49
CA ILE A 152 26.91 19.08 -2.00
C ILE A 152 26.80 19.31 -3.51
N PRO A 153 26.94 20.54 -4.02
CA PRO A 153 27.05 20.79 -5.45
C PRO A 153 28.27 20.05 -5.98
N VAL A 154 28.13 19.40 -7.14
CA VAL A 154 29.16 18.58 -7.82
C VAL A 154 30.51 19.33 -8.04
N ASN A 155 30.55 20.64 -7.80
CA ASN A 155 31.71 21.48 -8.09
C ASN A 155 32.73 21.64 -6.96
N THR A 156 32.51 21.14 -5.74
CA THR A 156 33.40 21.45 -4.59
C THR A 156 34.44 20.39 -4.22
N LEU A 157 34.53 19.26 -4.94
CA LEU A 157 35.57 18.24 -4.71
C LEU A 157 36.63 18.16 -5.83
N ALA A 158 36.63 19.10 -6.78
CA ALA A 158 37.59 19.13 -7.87
C ALA A 158 38.93 19.82 -7.53
N GLU A 159 39.08 20.42 -6.35
CA GLU A 159 40.25 21.24 -6.01
C GLU A 159 41.19 20.64 -4.96
N THR A 160 41.40 19.33 -4.94
CA THR A 160 42.61 18.76 -4.32
C THR A 160 43.00 17.44 -4.98
N SER A 161 43.44 17.48 -6.24
CA SER A 161 44.30 16.40 -6.77
C SER A 161 45.29 17.00 -7.76
N SER A 162 46.52 17.13 -7.29
CA SER A 162 47.66 17.64 -8.04
C SER A 162 48.10 16.65 -9.11
N LYS A 163 48.38 17.19 -10.30
CA LYS A 163 49.40 16.78 -11.28
C LYS A 163 49.89 15.32 -11.17
N HIS A 164 49.38 14.43 -12.03
CA HIS A 164 50.19 13.48 -12.80
C HIS A 164 49.31 12.70 -13.80
N GLY A 165 49.75 12.65 -15.06
CA GLY A 165 49.32 11.67 -16.08
C GLY A 165 48.06 12.05 -16.88
N HIS A 166 48.25 12.48 -18.12
CA HIS A 166 47.21 12.55 -19.15
C HIS A 166 46.75 11.12 -19.57
N GLY A 167 45.96 10.47 -18.72
CA GLY A 167 45.05 9.40 -19.13
C GLY A 167 43.74 10.02 -19.60
N LYS A 168 43.19 9.57 -20.73
CA LYS A 168 41.83 9.96 -21.18
C LYS A 168 40.87 9.80 -19.99
N PRO A 169 40.08 10.84 -19.62
CA PRO A 169 39.11 10.71 -18.56
C PRO A 169 38.13 9.60 -18.96
N SER A 170 38.10 8.53 -18.17
CA SER A 170 37.14 7.46 -18.37
C SER A 170 35.75 8.07 -18.17
N ASN A 171 34.90 7.95 -19.20
CA ASN A 171 33.53 8.47 -19.20
C ASN A 171 32.61 7.60 -18.32
N VAL A 172 33.07 7.29 -17.10
CA VAL A 172 32.36 6.45 -16.15
C VAL A 172 31.47 7.38 -15.33
N ASP A 173 30.15 7.13 -15.42
CA ASP A 173 29.14 7.86 -14.66
C ASP A 173 29.53 7.88 -13.16
N PRO A 174 29.82 9.06 -12.57
CA PRO A 174 30.23 9.18 -11.17
C PRO A 174 29.20 8.60 -10.20
N THR A 175 27.93 8.55 -10.61
CA THR A 175 26.84 7.93 -9.85
C THR A 175 27.03 6.42 -9.72
N ARG A 176 27.50 5.78 -10.80
CA ARG A 176 27.75 4.34 -10.85
C ARG A 176 28.95 3.95 -9.99
N GLN A 177 30.06 4.68 -10.08
CA GLN A 177 31.23 4.45 -9.22
C GLN A 177 30.89 4.60 -7.74
N ARG A 178 30.15 5.66 -7.39
CA ARG A 178 29.70 5.89 -6.01
C ARG A 178 28.83 4.74 -5.51
N LYS A 179 27.95 4.19 -6.37
CA LYS A 179 27.11 3.04 -6.03
C LYS A 179 27.94 1.79 -5.77
N GLU A 180 28.88 1.47 -6.66
CA GLU A 180 29.78 0.32 -6.54
C GLU A 180 30.66 0.41 -5.26
N GLN A 181 31.15 1.60 -4.92
CA GLN A 181 31.89 1.84 -3.68
C GLN A 181 31.04 1.62 -2.42
N LEU A 182 29.80 2.13 -2.41
CA LEU A 182 28.86 1.92 -1.30
C LEU A 182 28.49 0.44 -1.13
N GLU A 183 28.34 -0.30 -2.23
CA GLU A 183 28.11 -1.75 -2.21
C GLU A 183 29.30 -2.49 -1.59
N ALA A 184 30.53 -2.15 -2.01
CA ALA A 184 31.75 -2.77 -1.48
C ALA A 184 31.93 -2.52 0.03
N LEU A 185 31.72 -1.27 0.48
CA LEU A 185 31.78 -0.92 1.90
C LEU A 185 30.75 -1.70 2.72
N ARG A 186 29.58 -2.00 2.15
CA ARG A 186 28.55 -2.78 2.85
C ARG A 186 28.80 -4.25 2.91
N ARG A 187 29.37 -4.85 1.88
CA ARG A 187 29.83 -6.24 2.01
C ARG A 187 30.81 -6.37 3.17
N LYS A 188 31.78 -5.46 3.23
CA LYS A 188 32.77 -5.43 4.30
C LYS A 188 32.13 -5.19 5.68
N ALA A 189 31.10 -4.35 5.76
CA ALA A 189 30.34 -4.18 7.01
C ALA A 189 29.54 -5.44 7.38
N ALA A 190 28.86 -6.04 6.40
CA ALA A 190 28.00 -7.22 6.59
C ALA A 190 28.77 -8.48 6.98
N GLU A 191 30.06 -8.58 6.63
CA GLU A 191 30.96 -9.62 7.13
C GLU A 191 31.11 -9.60 8.66
N ASN A 192 30.88 -8.44 9.29
CA ASN A 192 30.98 -8.26 10.74
C ASN A 192 29.60 -8.21 11.44
N ASP A 193 28.50 -8.41 10.71
CA ASP A 193 27.16 -8.37 11.31
C ASP A 193 26.89 -9.65 12.13
N SER A 194 26.48 -9.46 13.38
CA SER A 194 26.01 -10.53 14.24
C SER A 194 24.68 -11.12 13.75
N PRO A 195 24.32 -12.36 14.12
CA PRO A 195 23.04 -12.97 13.76
C PRO A 195 21.81 -12.10 14.11
N VAL A 196 21.87 -11.38 15.23
CA VAL A 196 20.79 -10.48 15.67
C VAL A 196 20.64 -9.29 14.73
N GLN A 197 21.76 -8.74 14.23
CA GLN A 197 21.73 -7.64 13.25
C GLN A 197 21.17 -8.11 11.90
N ILE A 198 21.57 -9.29 11.44
CA ILE A 198 21.04 -9.90 10.21
C ILE A 198 19.53 -10.13 10.31
N LEU A 199 19.04 -10.67 11.44
CA LEU A 199 17.61 -10.86 11.69
C LEU A 199 16.86 -9.52 11.79
N SER A 200 17.43 -8.53 12.47
CA SER A 200 16.84 -7.20 12.58
C SER A 200 16.73 -6.51 11.23
N TRP A 201 17.78 -6.58 10.41
CA TRP A 201 17.80 -6.08 9.03
C TRP A 201 16.72 -6.75 8.17
N THR A 202 16.62 -8.08 8.28
CA THR A 202 15.63 -8.88 7.56
C THR A 202 14.22 -8.50 7.96
N LEU A 203 13.94 -8.41 9.26
CA LEU A 203 12.64 -8.01 9.78
C LEU A 203 12.28 -6.58 9.33
N HIS A 204 13.24 -5.65 9.37
CA HIS A 204 13.02 -4.29 8.89
C HIS A 204 12.67 -4.26 7.40
N LEU A 205 13.35 -5.05 6.56
CA LEU A 205 13.04 -5.16 5.14
C LEU A 205 11.63 -5.75 4.90
N LEU A 206 11.24 -6.74 5.71
CA LEU A 206 9.91 -7.37 5.65
C LEU A 206 8.78 -6.41 6.02
N VAL A 207 8.96 -5.57 7.02
CA VAL A 207 7.91 -4.64 7.48
C VAL A 207 7.97 -3.26 6.79
N SER A 208 9.10 -2.90 6.15
CA SER A 208 9.27 -1.60 5.49
C SER A 208 8.58 -1.56 4.12
N MET A 209 7.26 -1.35 4.15
CA MET A 209 6.47 -1.24 2.91
C MET A 209 6.88 -0.03 2.06
N ARG A 210 7.19 1.10 2.71
CA ARG A 210 7.60 2.34 2.04
C ARG A 210 9.07 2.35 1.66
N GLY A 211 9.89 1.43 2.17
CA GLY A 211 11.33 1.47 1.96
C GLY A 211 12.03 2.67 2.61
N ILE A 212 11.46 3.26 3.67
CA ILE A 212 12.14 4.36 4.37
C ILE A 212 13.42 3.81 5.01
N GLY A 213 14.54 4.51 4.78
CA GLY A 213 15.88 4.03 5.15
C GLY A 213 16.54 3.12 4.10
N TRP A 214 15.87 2.81 2.99
CA TRP A 214 16.38 2.00 1.89
C TRP A 214 16.57 2.81 0.60
N ALA A 215 17.35 2.28 -0.34
CA ALA A 215 17.68 2.98 -1.59
C ALA A 215 16.46 3.15 -2.49
N PHE A 216 15.50 2.23 -2.33
CA PHE A 216 14.22 2.24 -3.01
C PHE A 216 13.13 3.02 -2.26
N GLY A 217 13.49 3.71 -1.17
CA GLY A 217 12.59 4.57 -0.42
C GLY A 217 12.06 5.75 -1.23
N PRO A 218 11.01 6.43 -0.73
CA PRO A 218 10.48 7.62 -1.39
C PRO A 218 11.54 8.70 -1.51
N PRO A 219 11.56 9.46 -2.64
CA PRO A 219 12.40 10.65 -2.72
C PRO A 219 11.96 11.67 -1.67
N PRO A 220 12.83 12.60 -1.23
CA PRO A 220 12.53 13.52 -0.13
C PRO A 220 11.26 14.37 -0.33
N ARG A 221 10.86 14.62 -1.58
CA ARG A 221 9.61 15.32 -1.93
C ARG A 221 8.34 14.53 -1.58
N CYS A 222 8.41 13.21 -1.56
CA CYS A 222 7.32 12.31 -1.19
C CYS A 222 7.22 12.10 0.34
N SER A 223 8.19 12.60 1.11
CA SER A 223 8.14 12.61 2.58
C SER A 223 7.54 13.92 3.10
N ALA A 224 6.52 13.83 3.94
CA ALA A 224 5.88 15.01 4.53
C ALA A 224 6.87 15.79 5.42
N ARG A 225 7.39 16.91 4.92
CA ARG A 225 8.25 17.85 5.67
C ARG A 225 7.40 18.87 6.44
N PRO A 226 7.84 19.34 7.63
CA PRO A 226 9.06 18.95 8.35
C PRO A 226 8.88 17.68 9.21
N HIS A 227 9.94 16.88 9.33
CA HIS A 227 9.97 15.75 10.25
C HIS A 227 10.16 16.27 11.68
N PRO A 228 9.32 15.90 12.66
CA PRO A 228 9.56 16.28 14.04
C PRO A 228 10.84 15.60 14.54
N MET A 229 11.90 16.39 14.77
CA MET A 229 13.19 15.88 15.24
C MET A 229 13.15 15.47 16.72
N SER A 230 12.26 16.07 17.52
CA SER A 230 12.10 15.72 18.94
C SER A 230 10.96 14.72 19.14
N HIS A 231 11.14 13.74 20.03
CA HIS A 231 10.12 12.76 20.42
C HIS A 231 8.82 13.42 20.92
N ALA A 232 8.89 14.53 21.66
CA ALA A 232 7.71 15.24 22.13
C ALA A 232 6.85 15.83 20.98
N LYS A 233 7.49 16.52 20.01
CA LYS A 233 6.78 17.02 18.81
C LYS A 233 6.21 15.87 17.98
N TYR A 234 6.93 14.76 17.89
CA TYR A 234 6.46 13.55 17.20
C TYR A 234 5.21 12.98 17.88
N LEU A 235 5.25 12.76 19.20
CA LEU A 235 4.13 12.25 19.98
C LEU A 235 2.90 13.15 19.86
N ARG A 236 3.08 14.48 20.02
CA ARG A 236 2.00 15.45 19.83
C ARG A 236 1.37 15.33 18.44
N ARG A 237 2.18 15.24 17.38
CA ARG A 237 1.68 15.09 16.01
C ARG A 237 0.89 13.79 15.84
N VAL A 238 1.43 12.67 16.32
CA VAL A 238 0.78 11.34 16.23
C VAL A 238 -0.55 11.34 16.98
N LEU A 239 -0.62 11.93 18.18
CA LEU A 239 -1.87 12.04 18.94
C LEU A 239 -2.91 12.92 18.22
N LEU A 240 -2.49 14.04 17.62
CA LEU A 240 -3.39 14.89 16.82
C LEU A 240 -3.89 14.15 15.56
N ASP A 241 -3.00 13.45 14.86
CA ASP A 241 -3.35 12.66 13.68
C ASP A 241 -4.30 11.51 14.06
N LEU A 242 -4.12 10.90 15.25
CA LEU A 242 -5.01 9.87 15.80
C LEU A 242 -6.41 10.43 16.05
N VAL A 243 -6.53 11.54 16.79
CA VAL A 243 -7.83 12.16 17.12
C VAL A 243 -8.53 12.60 15.83
N TRP A 244 -7.84 13.32 14.96
CA TRP A 244 -8.42 13.82 13.71
C TRP A 244 -8.89 12.69 12.80
N SER A 245 -8.04 11.68 12.59
CA SER A 245 -8.38 10.55 11.72
C SER A 245 -9.49 9.71 12.31
N HIS A 246 -9.55 9.54 13.63
CA HIS A 246 -10.63 8.83 14.31
C HIS A 246 -11.97 9.55 14.17
N CYS A 247 -12.04 10.85 14.50
CA CYS A 247 -13.27 11.64 14.35
C CYS A 247 -13.74 11.66 12.89
N THR A 248 -12.80 11.80 11.94
CA THR A 248 -13.10 11.75 10.51
C THR A 248 -13.68 10.39 10.11
N LEU A 249 -13.03 9.30 10.51
CA LEU A 249 -13.47 7.94 10.22
C LEU A 249 -14.87 7.68 10.80
N VAL A 250 -15.11 8.05 12.05
CA VAL A 250 -16.44 7.91 12.70
C VAL A 250 -17.51 8.65 11.91
N THR A 251 -17.24 9.90 11.52
CA THR A 251 -18.17 10.73 10.75
C THR A 251 -18.47 10.11 9.38
N CYS A 252 -17.43 9.71 8.64
CA CYS A 252 -17.61 9.09 7.33
C CYS A 252 -18.31 7.72 7.43
N SER A 253 -17.97 6.89 8.42
CA SER A 253 -18.67 5.63 8.69
C SER A 253 -20.15 5.87 8.98
N TYR A 254 -20.48 6.90 9.78
CA TYR A 254 -21.87 7.27 10.05
C TYR A 254 -22.62 7.57 8.74
N ILE A 255 -22.03 8.38 7.86
CA ILE A 255 -22.64 8.74 6.57
C ILE A 255 -22.80 7.49 5.67
N ILE A 256 -21.75 6.68 5.52
CA ILE A 256 -21.76 5.48 4.68
C ILE A 256 -22.84 4.49 5.13
N LEU A 257 -22.92 4.23 6.43
CA LEU A 257 -23.80 3.22 7.03
C LEU A 257 -25.24 3.70 7.24
N THR A 258 -25.51 5.00 7.14
CA THR A 258 -26.87 5.53 7.14
C THR A 258 -27.59 5.09 5.86
N PRO A 259 -28.83 4.56 5.91
CA PRO A 259 -29.54 4.16 4.71
C PRO A 259 -29.67 5.30 3.69
N HIS A 260 -29.60 4.96 2.41
CA HIS A 260 -29.67 5.93 1.33
C HIS A 260 -30.94 6.80 1.38
N SER A 261 -32.10 6.17 1.61
CA SER A 261 -33.38 6.87 1.77
C SER A 261 -33.39 7.87 2.92
N THR A 262 -32.73 7.54 4.04
CA THR A 262 -32.60 8.45 5.19
C THR A 262 -31.72 9.65 4.85
N ARG A 263 -30.59 9.43 4.13
CA ARG A 263 -29.73 10.52 3.66
C ARG A 263 -30.47 11.44 2.68
N ALA A 264 -31.14 10.86 1.68
CA ALA A 264 -31.93 11.59 0.70
C ALA A 264 -33.02 12.43 1.38
N SER A 265 -33.76 11.84 2.33
CA SER A 265 -34.79 12.54 3.11
C SER A 265 -34.23 13.69 3.95
N ALA A 266 -33.02 13.55 4.51
CA ALA A 266 -32.36 14.64 5.22
C ALA A 266 -32.00 15.80 4.28
N ILE A 267 -31.45 15.50 3.10
CA ILE A 267 -31.10 16.50 2.08
C ILE A 267 -32.36 17.21 1.57
N ALA A 268 -33.43 16.48 1.26
CA ALA A 268 -34.70 17.05 0.80
C ALA A 268 -35.31 18.02 1.82
N ARG A 269 -35.22 17.71 3.13
CA ARG A 269 -35.69 18.60 4.20
C ARG A 269 -34.91 19.92 4.26
N HIS A 270 -33.60 19.89 4.03
CA HIS A 270 -32.77 21.09 4.04
C HIS A 270 -32.82 21.87 2.72
N PHE A 271 -33.09 21.20 1.60
CA PHE A 271 -33.12 21.78 0.26
C PHE A 271 -34.40 21.38 -0.50
N PRO A 272 -35.58 21.87 -0.07
CA PRO A 272 -36.88 21.44 -0.61
C PRO A 272 -37.11 21.83 -2.08
N SER A 273 -36.32 22.78 -2.60
CA SER A 273 -36.38 23.25 -3.99
C SER A 273 -35.64 22.35 -5.00
N LEU A 274 -34.88 21.36 -4.52
CA LEU A 274 -34.19 20.42 -5.40
C LEU A 274 -35.15 19.35 -5.92
N SER A 275 -34.99 18.97 -7.18
CA SER A 275 -35.70 17.82 -7.73
C SER A 275 -35.25 16.53 -7.06
N VAL A 276 -36.13 15.53 -7.03
CA VAL A 276 -35.85 14.20 -6.44
C VAL A 276 -34.54 13.62 -7.00
N ALA A 277 -34.34 13.66 -8.32
CA ALA A 277 -33.11 13.16 -8.94
C ALA A 277 -31.83 13.84 -8.42
N ARG A 278 -31.86 15.15 -8.13
CA ARG A 278 -30.71 15.87 -7.57
C ARG A 278 -30.48 15.49 -6.11
N VAL A 279 -31.55 15.31 -5.34
CA VAL A 279 -31.45 14.84 -3.94
C VAL A 279 -30.83 13.45 -3.88
N GLU A 280 -31.30 12.53 -4.71
CA GLU A 280 -30.79 11.16 -4.81
C GLU A 280 -29.30 11.14 -5.21
N SER A 281 -28.93 11.94 -6.21
CA SER A 281 -27.55 12.09 -6.65
C SER A 281 -26.65 12.65 -5.55
N LEU A 282 -27.08 13.72 -4.86
CA LEU A 282 -26.33 14.28 -3.74
C LEU A 282 -26.17 13.28 -2.58
N ALA A 283 -27.22 12.56 -2.22
CA ALA A 283 -27.18 11.53 -1.18
C ALA A 283 -26.16 10.44 -1.51
N PHE A 284 -26.09 10.02 -2.78
CA PHE A 284 -25.10 9.06 -3.24
C PHE A 284 -23.69 9.67 -3.24
N SER A 285 -23.51 10.88 -3.79
CA SER A 285 -22.22 11.57 -3.80
C SER A 285 -21.65 11.81 -2.41
N CYS A 286 -22.49 12.10 -1.42
CA CYS A 286 -22.09 12.21 -0.02
C CYS A 286 -21.51 10.89 0.52
N ALA A 287 -22.16 9.76 0.22
CA ALA A 287 -21.66 8.44 0.63
C ALA A 287 -20.36 8.08 -0.10
N ALA A 288 -20.28 8.33 -1.41
CA ALA A 288 -19.09 8.09 -2.22
C ALA A 288 -17.87 8.91 -1.76
N LEU A 289 -18.08 10.22 -1.53
CA LEU A 289 -17.02 11.08 -0.99
C LEU A 289 -16.61 10.63 0.42
N SER A 290 -17.59 10.27 1.26
CA SER A 290 -17.31 9.74 2.60
C SER A 290 -16.51 8.45 2.56
N LEU A 291 -16.74 7.56 1.58
CA LEU A 291 -15.95 6.34 1.40
C LEU A 291 -14.49 6.65 1.09
N GLY A 292 -14.22 7.58 0.16
CA GLY A 292 -12.87 8.02 -0.16
C GLY A 292 -12.15 8.68 1.03
N VAL A 293 -12.84 9.55 1.78
CA VAL A 293 -12.30 10.20 2.98
C VAL A 293 -12.10 9.19 4.12
N ALA A 294 -13.02 8.23 4.29
CA ALA A 294 -12.88 7.13 5.24
C ALA A 294 -11.66 6.26 4.95
N ALA A 295 -11.34 6.00 3.67
CA ALA A 295 -10.13 5.27 3.31
C ALA A 295 -8.86 6.00 3.74
N VAL A 296 -8.78 7.32 3.51
CA VAL A 296 -7.65 8.16 3.98
C VAL A 296 -7.57 8.16 5.52
N ALA A 297 -8.70 8.36 6.19
CA ALA A 297 -8.77 8.42 7.65
C ALA A 297 -8.41 7.07 8.28
N GLY A 298 -8.95 5.96 7.77
CA GLY A 298 -8.69 4.60 8.25
C GLY A 298 -7.24 4.19 8.08
N LEU A 299 -6.64 4.43 6.90
CA LEU A 299 -5.22 4.15 6.67
C LEU A 299 -4.30 5.01 7.54
N THR A 300 -4.63 6.30 7.71
CA THR A 300 -3.88 7.20 8.59
C THR A 300 -3.98 6.73 10.05
N LEU A 301 -5.18 6.36 10.50
CA LEU A 301 -5.42 5.90 11.86
C LEU A 301 -4.66 4.59 12.14
N GLY A 302 -4.76 3.60 11.25
CA GLY A 302 -4.03 2.34 11.37
C GLY A 302 -2.52 2.55 11.42
N PHE A 303 -1.97 3.36 10.51
CA PHE A 303 -0.55 3.70 10.51
C PHE A 303 -0.13 4.41 11.81
N THR A 304 -0.94 5.35 12.29
CA THR A 304 -0.68 6.12 13.51
C THR A 304 -0.70 5.23 14.75
N CYS A 305 -1.65 4.29 14.85
CA CYS A 305 -1.72 3.31 15.93
C CYS A 305 -0.47 2.40 15.96
N VAL A 306 -0.08 1.84 14.82
CA VAL A 306 1.15 1.01 14.73
C VAL A 306 2.39 1.83 15.09
N SER A 307 2.46 3.07 14.60
CA SER A 307 3.59 3.95 14.84
C SER A 307 3.70 4.39 16.32
N LEU A 308 2.56 4.62 16.98
CA LEU A 308 2.50 4.87 18.42
C LEU A 308 2.89 3.63 19.23
N MET A 309 2.37 2.45 18.86
CA MET A 309 2.72 1.17 19.49
C MET A 309 4.23 0.90 19.42
N LEU A 310 4.85 1.12 18.26
CA LEU A 310 6.30 0.98 18.10
C LEU A 310 7.07 2.01 18.94
N PHE A 311 6.63 3.27 18.95
CA PHE A 311 7.22 4.31 19.80
C PHE A 311 7.19 3.92 21.29
N THR A 312 6.04 3.47 21.79
CA THR A 312 5.89 3.07 23.20
C THR A 312 6.66 1.79 23.52
N LEU A 313 6.60 0.78 22.65
CA LEU A 313 7.29 -0.48 22.84
C LEU A 313 8.80 -0.30 22.83
N THR A 314 9.35 0.48 21.90
CA THR A 314 10.79 0.79 21.88
C THR A 314 11.21 1.54 23.14
N GLY A 315 10.41 2.49 23.63
CA GLY A 315 10.67 3.17 24.89
C GLY A 315 10.74 2.20 26.07
N LEU A 316 9.71 1.35 26.21
CA LEU A 316 9.59 0.36 27.28
C LEU A 316 10.71 -0.69 27.25
N LEU A 317 11.01 -1.24 26.08
CA LEU A 317 12.09 -2.22 25.92
C LEU A 317 13.45 -1.60 26.27
N ARG A 318 13.68 -0.33 25.94
CA ARG A 318 14.94 0.35 26.29
C ARG A 318 15.05 0.63 27.79
N THR A 319 13.93 0.81 28.50
CA THR A 319 13.94 0.99 29.96
C THR A 319 14.14 -0.32 30.71
N ILE A 320 13.57 -1.42 30.20
CA ILE A 320 13.59 -2.73 30.90
C ILE A 320 14.81 -3.57 30.53
N LEU A 321 15.23 -3.57 29.26
CA LEU A 321 16.27 -4.49 28.80
C LEU A 321 17.69 -4.02 29.21
N PRO A 322 18.61 -4.99 29.48
CA PRO A 322 20.00 -4.70 29.74
C PRO A 322 20.66 -4.07 28.51
N VAL A 323 21.70 -3.26 28.72
CA VAL A 323 22.34 -2.42 27.67
C VAL A 323 22.63 -3.19 26.37
N ARG A 324 23.05 -4.45 26.46
CA ARG A 324 23.39 -5.31 25.32
C ARG A 324 22.17 -5.75 24.48
N LEU A 325 20.97 -5.77 25.05
CA LEU A 325 19.74 -6.20 24.38
C LEU A 325 18.80 -5.03 24.05
N ARG A 326 19.18 -3.80 24.40
CA ARG A 326 18.33 -2.63 24.14
C ARG A 326 18.14 -2.46 22.64
N PRO A 327 16.89 -2.37 22.15
CA PRO A 327 16.68 -1.99 20.77
C PRO A 327 17.20 -0.56 20.56
N PRO A 328 17.53 -0.19 19.33
CA PRO A 328 17.99 1.15 19.00
C PRO A 328 16.95 2.22 19.37
N PRO A 329 17.36 3.49 19.58
CA PRO A 329 16.43 4.57 19.85
C PRO A 329 15.41 4.71 18.72
N PHE A 330 14.15 4.98 19.10
CA PHE A 330 13.10 5.26 18.12
C PHE A 330 13.46 6.52 17.30
N ASP A 331 13.40 6.40 15.98
CA ASP A 331 13.64 7.52 15.05
C ASP A 331 12.32 8.01 14.41
N PRO A 332 11.79 9.17 14.83
CA PRO A 332 10.60 9.78 14.23
C PRO A 332 10.64 9.96 12.71
N ARG A 333 11.83 10.07 12.11
CA ARG A 333 11.99 10.28 10.67
C ARG A 333 11.62 9.04 9.85
N GLN A 334 11.65 7.86 10.47
CA GLN A 334 11.22 6.61 9.83
C GLN A 334 9.69 6.53 9.70
N TYR A 335 8.96 7.39 10.42
CA TYR A 335 7.50 7.41 10.46
C TYR A 335 6.95 8.79 10.07
N PRO A 336 7.22 9.30 8.84
CA PRO A 336 6.56 10.47 8.32
C PRO A 336 5.09 10.17 8.06
N ARG A 337 4.26 11.23 7.98
CA ARG A 337 2.83 11.10 7.65
C ARG A 337 2.64 10.26 6.38
N LEU A 338 1.55 9.51 6.39
CA LEU A 338 1.22 8.58 5.30
C LEU A 338 0.80 9.32 4.04
N PHE A 339 -0.01 10.37 4.20
CA PHE A 339 -0.53 11.21 3.12
C PHE A 339 0.04 12.62 3.18
N GLN A 340 0.18 13.26 2.02
CA GLN A 340 0.45 14.70 1.94
C GLN A 340 -0.83 15.46 1.58
N ILE A 341 -1.57 15.83 2.62
CA ILE A 341 -2.83 16.57 2.47
C ILE A 341 -2.53 17.99 1.99
N ARG A 342 -2.63 18.18 0.67
CA ARG A 342 -2.54 19.46 -0.04
C ARG A 342 -3.49 19.37 -1.24
N LEU A 343 -3.98 20.52 -1.71
CA LEU A 343 -4.82 20.56 -2.91
C LEU A 343 -4.06 19.88 -4.07
N PRO A 344 -4.57 18.78 -4.63
CA PRO A 344 -3.88 18.09 -5.71
C PRO A 344 -4.00 18.94 -6.96
N THR A 345 -2.91 19.13 -7.71
CA THR A 345 -2.91 19.94 -8.94
C THR A 345 -2.50 19.14 -10.17
N SER A 346 -2.28 17.84 -10.00
CA SER A 346 -1.94 16.88 -11.04
C SER A 346 -2.33 15.48 -10.60
N VAL A 347 -2.90 14.70 -11.51
CA VAL A 347 -3.29 13.30 -11.25
C VAL A 347 -2.03 12.47 -10.96
N ALA A 348 -0.96 12.67 -11.74
CA ALA A 348 0.30 11.98 -11.56
C ALA A 348 0.92 12.30 -10.19
N LYS A 349 0.91 13.59 -9.79
CA LYS A 349 1.43 14.03 -8.50
C LYS A 349 0.62 13.49 -7.33
N PHE A 350 -0.71 13.45 -7.48
CA PHE A 350 -1.58 12.89 -6.44
C PHE A 350 -1.20 11.44 -6.13
N TRP A 351 -1.15 10.57 -7.15
CA TRP A 351 -0.86 9.14 -6.95
C TRP A 351 0.61 8.82 -6.62
N SER A 352 1.57 9.65 -7.02
CA SER A 352 3.00 9.40 -6.79
C SER A 352 3.59 10.08 -5.54
N GLU A 353 2.99 11.19 -5.07
CA GLU A 353 3.56 11.99 -3.97
C GLU A 353 2.58 12.24 -2.81
N GLN A 354 1.28 12.36 -3.09
CA GLN A 354 0.30 12.81 -2.08
C GLN A 354 -0.48 11.65 -1.46
N TRP A 355 -0.81 10.66 -2.28
CA TRP A 355 -1.32 9.37 -1.84
C TRP A 355 -0.22 8.56 -1.16
N HIS A 356 -0.59 7.52 -0.42
CA HIS A 356 0.38 6.73 0.31
C HIS A 356 1.45 6.09 -0.60
N TYR A 357 2.70 6.02 -0.12
CA TYR A 357 3.81 5.42 -0.87
C TYR A 357 4.00 3.91 -0.60
N PHE A 358 3.00 3.20 -0.05
CA PHE A 358 3.13 1.79 0.34
C PHE A 358 3.49 0.85 -0.81
N PHE A 359 2.91 1.06 -1.99
CA PHE A 359 3.01 0.12 -3.12
C PHE A 359 3.84 0.65 -4.29
N ALA A 360 4.44 1.84 -4.14
CA ALA A 360 5.13 2.51 -5.24
C ALA A 360 6.30 1.69 -5.80
N ARG A 361 7.08 1.03 -4.93
CA ARG A 361 8.19 0.18 -5.39
C ARG A 361 7.69 -1.08 -6.11
N PRO A 362 6.77 -1.89 -5.54
CA PRO A 362 6.15 -2.98 -6.27
C PRO A 362 5.58 -2.59 -7.63
N PHE A 363 4.82 -1.51 -7.70
CA PHE A 363 4.26 -1.03 -8.97
C PHE A 363 5.35 -0.64 -9.98
N LYS A 364 6.44 -0.02 -9.52
CA LYS A 364 7.57 0.31 -10.38
C LYS A 364 8.27 -0.92 -10.96
N VAL A 365 8.56 -1.91 -10.10
CA VAL A 365 9.30 -3.12 -10.47
C VAL A 365 8.47 -4.07 -11.33
N LEU A 366 7.18 -4.22 -11.01
CA LEU A 366 6.32 -5.21 -11.67
C LEU A 366 5.57 -4.62 -12.87
N GLY A 367 5.25 -3.33 -12.84
CA GLY A 367 4.50 -2.67 -13.90
C GLY A 367 5.41 -1.82 -14.79
N TYR A 368 6.05 -0.81 -14.20
CA TYR A 368 6.67 0.25 -14.98
C TYR A 368 7.95 -0.18 -15.70
N GLU A 369 8.94 -0.68 -14.97
CA GLU A 369 10.27 -1.08 -15.48
C GLU A 369 10.18 -2.16 -16.59
N PRO A 370 9.47 -3.29 -16.40
CA PRO A 370 9.36 -4.33 -17.43
C PRO A 370 8.61 -3.84 -18.67
N THR A 371 7.53 -3.05 -18.49
CA THR A 371 6.79 -2.51 -19.64
C THR A 371 7.65 -1.53 -20.44
N MET A 372 8.43 -0.67 -19.77
CA MET A 372 9.40 0.20 -20.44
C MET A 372 10.44 -0.60 -21.24
N ALA A 373 10.99 -1.66 -20.65
CA ALA A 373 12.01 -2.49 -21.29
C ALA A 373 11.49 -3.22 -22.53
N ILE A 374 10.24 -3.69 -22.50
CA ILE A 374 9.61 -4.43 -23.61
C ILE A 374 9.13 -3.47 -24.71
N VAL A 375 8.46 -2.38 -24.34
CA VAL A 375 7.75 -1.53 -25.31
C VAL A 375 8.66 -0.45 -25.91
N SER A 376 9.63 0.08 -25.16
CA SER A 376 10.47 1.18 -25.63
C SER A 376 11.29 0.86 -26.88
N PRO A 377 11.85 -0.36 -27.06
CA PRO A 377 12.55 -0.72 -28.30
C PRO A 377 11.64 -0.80 -29.53
N ILE A 378 10.33 -1.05 -29.34
CA ILE A 378 9.39 -1.33 -30.43
C ILE A 378 8.63 -0.07 -30.84
N LEU A 379 8.09 0.66 -29.88
CA LEU A 379 7.16 1.79 -30.10
C LEU A 379 7.74 3.14 -29.66
N GLY A 380 8.99 3.16 -29.22
CA GLY A 380 9.66 4.36 -28.72
C GLY A 380 9.27 4.71 -27.28
N LYS A 381 10.04 5.64 -26.71
CA LYS A 381 10.01 5.96 -25.27
C LYS A 381 8.68 6.53 -24.80
N THR A 382 8.03 7.39 -25.59
CA THR A 382 6.78 8.07 -25.20
C THR A 382 5.62 7.09 -25.06
N ILE A 383 5.44 6.19 -26.04
CA ILE A 383 4.39 5.17 -26.01
C ILE A 383 4.69 4.17 -24.89
N ALA A 384 5.96 3.78 -24.73
CA ALA A 384 6.37 2.91 -23.63
C ALA A 384 6.06 3.51 -22.26
N GLN A 385 6.27 4.82 -22.06
CA GLN A 385 5.92 5.50 -20.81
C GLN A 385 4.42 5.48 -20.54
N ALA A 386 3.60 5.75 -21.56
CA ALA A 386 2.15 5.67 -21.43
C ALA A 386 1.68 4.24 -21.09
N ALA A 387 2.20 3.24 -21.81
CA ALA A 387 1.92 1.82 -21.54
C ALA A 387 2.35 1.40 -20.13
N ALA A 388 3.54 1.84 -19.69
CA ALA A 388 4.07 1.56 -18.35
C ALA A 388 3.21 2.17 -17.23
N VAL A 389 2.68 3.38 -17.43
CA VAL A 389 1.70 3.99 -16.52
C VAL A 389 0.42 3.16 -16.47
N MET A 390 -0.11 2.73 -17.62
CA MET A 390 -1.31 1.89 -17.65
C MET A 390 -1.09 0.55 -16.95
N ALA A 391 0.09 -0.09 -17.14
CA ALA A 391 0.44 -1.32 -16.46
C ALA A 391 0.49 -1.16 -14.93
N VAL A 392 1.06 -0.05 -14.43
CA VAL A 392 1.06 0.28 -12.99
C VAL A 392 -0.37 0.34 -12.43
N PHE A 393 -1.27 1.04 -13.13
CA PHE A 393 -2.65 1.16 -12.68
C PHE A 393 -3.47 -0.12 -12.88
N ALA A 394 -3.11 -0.97 -13.83
CA ALA A 394 -3.69 -2.31 -13.96
C ALA A 394 -3.31 -3.22 -12.78
N ILE A 395 -2.05 -3.18 -12.32
CA ILE A 395 -1.62 -3.90 -11.10
C ILE A 395 -2.33 -3.31 -9.87
N SER A 396 -2.49 -1.99 -9.81
CA SER A 396 -3.27 -1.35 -8.74
C SER A 396 -4.73 -1.80 -8.75
N ALA A 397 -5.36 -1.90 -9.91
CA ALA A 397 -6.72 -2.41 -10.07
C ALA A 397 -6.81 -3.86 -9.57
N TRP A 398 -5.89 -4.72 -10.02
CA TRP A 398 -5.81 -6.12 -9.60
C TRP A 398 -5.65 -6.26 -8.08
N LEU A 399 -4.81 -5.44 -7.44
CA LEU A 399 -4.62 -5.48 -5.99
C LEU A 399 -5.92 -5.24 -5.22
N HIS A 400 -6.70 -4.23 -5.62
CA HIS A 400 -7.95 -3.90 -4.92
C HIS A 400 -9.04 -4.92 -5.24
N GLU A 401 -9.04 -5.45 -6.46
CA GLU A 401 -9.97 -6.50 -6.87
C GLU A 401 -9.69 -7.81 -6.13
N HIS A 402 -8.42 -8.23 -6.05
CA HIS A 402 -7.99 -9.37 -5.25
C HIS A 402 -8.44 -9.21 -3.80
N ALA A 403 -8.25 -8.03 -3.21
CA ALA A 403 -8.65 -7.77 -1.83
C ALA A 403 -10.16 -7.85 -1.61
N LEU A 404 -10.95 -7.38 -2.59
CA LEU A 404 -12.41 -7.45 -2.54
C LEU A 404 -12.89 -8.90 -2.66
N TRP A 405 -12.41 -9.64 -3.66
CA TRP A 405 -12.82 -11.03 -3.87
C TRP A 405 -12.35 -11.96 -2.75
N SER A 406 -11.16 -11.76 -2.20
CA SER A 406 -10.67 -12.59 -1.09
C SER A 406 -11.48 -12.36 0.18
N ALA A 407 -11.92 -11.12 0.43
CA ALA A 407 -12.78 -10.76 1.56
C ALA A 407 -14.19 -11.35 1.42
N LEU A 408 -14.67 -11.52 0.20
CA LEU A 408 -16.01 -12.00 -0.12
C LEU A 408 -16.06 -13.51 -0.49
N HIS A 409 -14.92 -14.19 -0.57
CA HIS A 409 -14.84 -15.52 -1.18
C HIS A 409 -15.77 -16.58 -0.58
N THR A 410 -15.94 -16.57 0.74
CA THR A 410 -16.81 -17.52 1.47
C THR A 410 -18.22 -16.98 1.67
N PHE A 411 -18.49 -15.79 1.18
CA PHE A 411 -19.72 -15.09 1.46
C PHE A 411 -20.78 -15.57 0.48
N HIS A 412 -21.83 -16.20 1.02
CA HIS A 412 -22.93 -16.77 0.21
C HIS A 412 -23.83 -15.70 -0.46
N ILE A 413 -23.50 -14.42 -0.34
CA ILE A 413 -24.38 -13.36 -0.85
C ILE A 413 -24.30 -13.31 -2.37
N SER A 414 -25.51 -13.43 -2.94
CA SER A 414 -25.95 -13.08 -4.29
C SER A 414 -24.84 -13.03 -5.31
N ASN A 415 -24.67 -14.13 -6.06
CA ASN A 415 -23.80 -14.22 -7.24
C ASN A 415 -23.70 -12.84 -7.92
N PRO A 416 -22.55 -12.14 -7.83
CA PRO A 416 -22.42 -10.76 -8.30
C PRO A 416 -22.63 -10.63 -9.82
N ALA A 417 -22.83 -11.75 -10.53
CA ALA A 417 -23.34 -11.77 -11.90
C ALA A 417 -24.68 -11.03 -12.10
N HIS A 418 -25.50 -10.85 -11.04
CA HIS A 418 -26.74 -10.06 -11.16
C HIS A 418 -26.49 -8.54 -11.19
N LEU A 419 -25.33 -8.07 -10.72
CA LEU A 419 -24.98 -6.66 -10.75
C LEU A 419 -24.61 -6.24 -12.18
N PRO A 420 -24.94 -5.00 -12.60
CA PRO A 420 -24.46 -4.47 -13.87
C PRO A 420 -22.93 -4.56 -13.95
N TRP A 421 -22.40 -4.83 -15.15
CA TRP A 421 -20.95 -4.98 -15.37
C TRP A 421 -20.15 -3.78 -14.84
N THR A 422 -20.68 -2.57 -15.02
CA THR A 422 -20.07 -1.32 -14.55
C THR A 422 -20.00 -1.22 -13.03
N THR A 423 -20.98 -1.76 -12.32
CA THR A 423 -20.97 -1.82 -10.86
C THR A 423 -20.03 -2.92 -10.39
N ARG A 424 -20.13 -4.12 -10.97
CA ARG A 424 -19.29 -5.27 -10.60
C ARG A 424 -17.79 -4.93 -10.74
N TRP A 425 -17.41 -4.31 -11.84
CA TRP A 425 -16.02 -3.96 -12.15
C TRP A 425 -15.70 -2.48 -11.91
N GLY A 426 -16.53 -1.76 -11.14
CA GLY A 426 -16.34 -0.33 -10.90
C GLY A 426 -14.99 0.00 -10.26
N SER A 427 -14.45 -0.90 -9.43
CA SER A 427 -13.10 -0.83 -8.87
C SER A 427 -12.01 -0.84 -9.96
N VAL A 428 -12.07 -1.81 -10.88
CA VAL A 428 -11.10 -1.91 -11.99
C VAL A 428 -11.20 -0.70 -12.92
N ILE A 429 -12.41 -0.28 -13.28
CA ILE A 429 -12.65 0.91 -14.11
C ILE A 429 -12.07 2.15 -13.45
N TYR A 430 -12.30 2.33 -12.14
CA TYR A 430 -11.77 3.44 -11.37
C TYR A 430 -10.24 3.50 -11.44
N PHE A 431 -9.54 2.43 -11.07
CA PHE A 431 -8.08 2.45 -11.03
C PHE A 431 -7.45 2.60 -12.42
N LEU A 432 -7.98 1.93 -13.44
CA LEU A 432 -7.50 2.10 -14.82
C LEU A 432 -7.73 3.53 -15.33
N SER A 433 -8.86 4.16 -14.99
CA SER A 433 -9.15 5.54 -15.38
C SER A 433 -8.12 6.53 -14.81
N GLN A 434 -7.52 6.25 -13.65
CA GLN A 434 -6.44 7.08 -13.10
C GLN A 434 -5.20 7.06 -14.00
N GLY A 435 -4.86 5.89 -14.56
CA GLY A 435 -3.78 5.75 -15.53
C GLY A 435 -4.04 6.56 -16.79
N VAL A 436 -5.28 6.50 -17.30
CA VAL A 436 -5.71 7.33 -18.43
C VAL A 436 -5.56 8.81 -18.09
N GLY A 437 -5.99 9.24 -16.90
CA GLY A 437 -5.83 10.62 -16.43
C GLY A 437 -4.38 11.09 -16.41
N VAL A 438 -3.44 10.25 -15.98
CA VAL A 438 -2.00 10.56 -16.02
C VAL A 438 -1.47 10.66 -17.46
N VAL A 439 -1.86 9.73 -18.34
CA VAL A 439 -1.42 9.73 -19.74
C VAL A 439 -1.96 10.96 -20.48
N VAL A 440 -3.25 11.29 -20.30
CA VAL A 440 -3.89 12.47 -20.90
C VAL A 440 -3.26 13.76 -20.36
N GLU A 441 -2.99 13.84 -19.06
CA GLU A 441 -2.27 14.97 -18.45
C GLU A 441 -0.86 15.16 -19.05
N GLY A 442 -0.14 14.05 -19.27
CA GLY A 442 1.16 14.03 -19.94
C GLY A 442 1.08 14.47 -21.41
N ALA A 443 0.09 13.98 -22.15
CA ALA A 443 -0.15 14.35 -23.54
C ALA A 443 -0.50 15.84 -23.67
N PHE A 444 -1.40 16.35 -22.83
CA PHE A 444 -1.74 17.76 -22.76
C PHE A 444 -0.49 18.62 -22.51
N THR A 445 0.34 18.23 -21.54
CA THR A 445 1.59 18.95 -21.23
C THR A 445 2.56 18.90 -22.39
N SER A 446 2.66 17.78 -23.09
CA SER A 446 3.54 17.61 -24.26
C SER A 446 3.09 18.47 -25.44
N MET A 447 1.79 18.54 -25.71
CA MET A 447 1.20 19.30 -26.82
C MET A 447 1.23 20.81 -26.57
N THR A 448 0.78 21.25 -25.39
CA THR A 448 0.63 22.67 -25.07
C THR A 448 1.89 23.31 -24.50
N LYS A 449 2.88 22.50 -24.11
CA LYS A 449 4.05 22.89 -23.31
C LYS A 449 3.68 23.56 -21.97
N ARG A 450 2.42 23.46 -21.54
CA ARG A 450 1.90 24.01 -20.30
C ARG A 450 1.37 22.89 -19.42
N LYS A 451 1.63 22.98 -18.12
CA LYS A 451 0.99 22.09 -17.13
C LYS A 451 -0.41 22.62 -16.83
N VAL A 452 -1.39 21.73 -16.63
CA VAL A 452 -2.76 22.12 -16.26
C VAL A 452 -2.74 23.02 -15.01
N GLY A 453 -2.04 22.58 -13.96
CA GLY A 453 -1.50 23.41 -12.86
C GLY A 453 -2.48 24.27 -12.05
N LYS A 454 -2.07 24.70 -10.85
CA LYS A 454 -2.84 25.62 -10.00
C LYS A 454 -4.29 25.14 -9.77
N THR A 455 -5.26 26.04 -9.88
CA THR A 455 -6.70 25.78 -9.68
C THR A 455 -7.29 24.89 -10.77
N LEU A 456 -6.95 25.11 -12.05
CA LEU A 456 -7.42 24.26 -13.14
C LEU A 456 -6.91 22.83 -13.00
N GLY A 457 -5.65 22.68 -12.61
CA GLY A 457 -5.06 21.38 -12.28
C GLY A 457 -5.76 20.71 -11.10
N ALA A 458 -6.27 21.49 -10.15
CA ALA A 458 -7.05 20.95 -9.04
C ALA A 458 -8.44 20.48 -9.47
N VAL A 459 -9.16 21.26 -10.27
CA VAL A 459 -10.43 20.83 -10.86
C VAL A 459 -10.23 19.58 -11.72
N TRP A 460 -9.19 19.56 -12.55
CA TRP A 460 -8.81 18.41 -13.37
C TRP A 460 -8.53 17.16 -12.52
N THR A 461 -7.75 17.30 -11.46
CA THR A 461 -7.41 16.16 -10.59
C THR A 461 -8.63 15.67 -9.82
N LEU A 462 -9.45 16.59 -9.31
CA LEU A 462 -10.71 16.24 -8.65
C LEU A 462 -11.69 15.57 -9.60
N PHE A 463 -11.74 15.95 -10.87
CA PHE A 463 -12.55 15.28 -11.88
C PHE A 463 -12.15 13.81 -12.05
N TRP A 464 -10.85 13.53 -12.22
CA TRP A 464 -10.35 12.16 -12.38
C TRP A 464 -10.49 11.31 -11.11
N ILE A 465 -10.38 11.91 -9.91
CA ILE A 465 -10.53 11.18 -8.65
C ILE A 465 -12.01 10.98 -8.32
N ALA A 466 -12.81 12.05 -8.30
CA ALA A 466 -14.19 11.99 -7.82
C ALA A 466 -15.17 11.44 -8.86
N GLY A 467 -14.97 11.73 -10.15
CA GLY A 467 -15.89 11.31 -11.22
C GLY A 467 -16.01 9.78 -11.31
N PRO A 468 -14.93 9.08 -11.69
CA PRO A 468 -14.89 7.61 -11.64
C PRO A 468 -15.06 7.04 -10.22
N GLY A 469 -14.77 7.81 -9.17
CA GLY A 469 -14.92 7.38 -7.77
C GLY A 469 -16.36 7.02 -7.37
N VAL A 470 -17.35 7.52 -8.11
CA VAL A 470 -18.76 7.09 -8.01
C VAL A 470 -18.88 5.60 -8.33
N LEU A 471 -18.25 5.12 -9.42
CA LEU A 471 -18.29 3.71 -9.82
C LEU A 471 -17.58 2.81 -8.81
N LEU A 472 -16.44 3.26 -8.28
CA LEU A 472 -15.75 2.57 -7.19
C LEU A 472 -16.66 2.42 -5.97
N SER A 473 -17.36 3.49 -5.62
CA SER A 473 -18.24 3.51 -4.44
C SER A 473 -19.46 2.63 -4.62
N SER A 474 -20.10 2.66 -5.80
CA SER A 474 -21.18 1.73 -6.15
C SER A 474 -20.70 0.29 -6.06
N CYS A 475 -19.56 -0.02 -6.69
CA CYS A 475 -18.93 -1.34 -6.66
C CYS A 475 -18.74 -1.83 -5.23
N TRP A 476 -17.99 -1.09 -4.42
CA TRP A 476 -17.64 -1.56 -3.08
C TRP A 476 -18.83 -1.63 -2.13
N LEU A 477 -19.77 -0.69 -2.21
CA LEU A 477 -20.95 -0.69 -1.34
C LEU A 477 -21.94 -1.79 -1.73
N GLU A 478 -22.20 -2.00 -3.02
CA GLU A 478 -23.11 -3.06 -3.51
C GLU A 478 -22.51 -4.45 -3.38
N MET A 479 -21.19 -4.59 -3.50
CA MET A 479 -20.46 -5.83 -3.22
C MET A 479 -20.34 -6.13 -1.71
N GLY A 480 -20.73 -5.19 -0.84
CA GLY A 480 -20.83 -5.43 0.60
C GLY A 480 -19.59 -5.12 1.42
N ILE A 481 -18.71 -4.20 1.00
CA ILE A 481 -17.51 -3.84 1.80
C ILE A 481 -17.86 -3.33 3.21
N ALA A 482 -19.02 -2.68 3.34
CA ALA A 482 -19.53 -2.14 4.59
C ALA A 482 -20.50 -3.10 5.30
N GLN A 483 -20.69 -4.30 4.73
CA GLN A 483 -21.54 -5.31 5.32
C GLN A 483 -20.94 -5.82 6.64
N GLY A 484 -21.81 -6.16 7.58
CA GLY A 484 -21.40 -6.62 8.90
C GLY A 484 -21.17 -5.51 9.92
N ILE A 485 -20.97 -4.28 9.45
CA ILE A 485 -20.83 -3.12 10.32
C ILE A 485 -22.22 -2.67 10.75
N PRO A 486 -22.51 -2.61 12.07
CA PRO A 486 -23.82 -2.17 12.54
C PRO A 486 -24.12 -0.74 12.09
N ARG A 487 -25.40 -0.50 11.75
CA ARG A 487 -25.89 0.86 11.47
C ARG A 487 -25.68 1.76 12.69
N PRO A 488 -25.53 3.09 12.50
CA PRO A 488 -25.27 4.00 13.62
C PRO A 488 -26.32 3.96 14.73
N GLN A 489 -27.58 3.68 14.39
CA GLN A 489 -28.70 3.50 15.33
C GLN A 489 -28.50 2.32 16.29
N HIS A 490 -27.67 1.34 15.89
CA HIS A 490 -27.35 0.14 16.67
C HIS A 490 -25.95 0.21 17.29
N TRP A 491 -25.28 1.36 17.27
CA TRP A 491 -24.00 1.54 17.94
C TRP A 491 -24.21 1.56 19.46
N GLN A 492 -24.00 0.41 20.09
CA GLN A 492 -24.12 0.27 21.54
C GLN A 492 -22.86 0.78 22.25
N GLY A 493 -23.07 1.66 23.24
CA GLY A 493 -22.02 2.17 24.12
C GLY A 493 -21.09 3.21 23.46
N PRO A 494 -20.20 3.84 24.27
CA PRO A 494 -19.29 4.88 23.80
C PRO A 494 -18.12 4.32 22.97
N TRP A 495 -17.89 3.00 23.00
CA TRP A 495 -16.67 2.38 22.48
C TRP A 495 -16.45 2.63 20.98
N ARG A 496 -17.51 2.64 20.16
CA ARG A 496 -17.40 2.96 18.72
C ARG A 496 -16.97 4.41 18.48
N TYR A 497 -17.28 5.30 19.41
CA TYR A 497 -16.90 6.72 19.32
C TYR A 497 -15.53 7.00 19.94
N VAL A 498 -15.03 6.14 20.82
CA VAL A 498 -13.81 6.38 21.61
C VAL A 498 -12.63 5.52 21.16
N LEU A 499 -12.84 4.22 20.91
CA LEU A 499 -11.78 3.30 20.55
C LEU A 499 -11.42 3.45 19.06
N PRO A 500 -10.15 3.70 18.72
CA PRO A 500 -9.70 3.76 17.33
C PRO A 500 -10.13 2.53 16.54
N ILE A 501 -10.64 2.74 15.32
CA ILE A 501 -11.05 1.69 14.37
C ILE A 501 -12.30 0.90 14.80
N ALA A 502 -12.77 1.02 16.04
CA ALA A 502 -13.91 0.26 16.55
C ALA A 502 -15.23 0.54 15.81
N THR A 503 -15.34 1.66 15.09
CA THR A 503 -16.47 1.91 14.19
C THR A 503 -16.61 0.88 13.08
N LEU A 504 -15.50 0.27 12.66
CA LEU A 504 -15.45 -0.73 11.59
C LEU A 504 -15.62 -2.16 12.10
N TYR A 505 -15.75 -2.35 13.41
CA TYR A 505 -15.87 -3.69 13.98
C TYR A 505 -17.26 -4.30 13.77
N PRO A 506 -17.32 -5.63 13.56
CA PRO A 506 -18.58 -6.37 13.50
C PRO A 506 -19.43 -6.19 14.76
N GLY A 507 -20.74 -6.41 14.63
CA GLY A 507 -21.59 -6.65 15.81
C GLY A 507 -21.52 -8.13 16.25
N PRO A 508 -21.63 -8.48 17.56
CA PRO A 508 -21.41 -7.69 18.74
C PRO A 508 -20.19 -8.22 19.53
N LEU A 509 -19.01 -7.63 19.31
CA LEU A 509 -17.87 -7.85 20.22
C LEU A 509 -18.21 -7.50 21.69
N TRP A 510 -19.30 -6.75 21.92
CA TRP A 510 -19.66 -6.16 23.21
C TRP A 510 -21.17 -6.09 23.50
N SER A 511 -22.01 -6.88 22.82
CA SER A 511 -23.39 -7.01 23.32
C SER A 511 -23.30 -7.85 24.58
N THR A 512 -23.54 -7.22 25.71
CA THR A 512 -24.05 -7.93 26.87
C THR A 512 -25.37 -8.55 26.44
N GLN A 513 -25.34 -9.81 26.01
CA GLN A 513 -26.56 -10.63 26.06
C GLN A 513 -26.88 -10.88 27.53
#